data_AF-A0A1V2I8B6-F1
#
_entry.id   AF-A0A1V2I8B6-F1
#
_cell.length_a   1.000
_cell.length_b   1.000
_cell.length_c   1.000
_cell.angle_alpha   90.00
_cell.angle_beta   90.00
_cell.angle_gamma   90.00
#
_symmetry.space_group_name_H-M   'P 1'
#
loop_
_entity.id
_entity.type
_entity.pdbx_description
1 polymer ?
#
loop_
_entity_poly.entity_id
_entity_poly.type
_entity_poly.pdbx_seq_one_letter_code
_entity_poly.pdbx_strand_id
1 'polypeptide(L)'
;MWAECRRGWWVPAGSGAGRAVLLGGCGAPAPRGSAFARLPCSIDLIPALTAALAATSWPDRERHLTHAYETIANLHSQAGLTEPVDPTIRPFHDRPFQVLDADRFATALTNTIHDHELRTRPLTGALDQFVDSTDALGNRAQGRALTAALGYRP
;
A
#
# COMPACT_ATOMS: atom_id res chain seq x y z
N MET A 1 -14.56 15.73 45.03
CA MET A 1 -15.79 16.10 44.30
C MET A 1 -15.53 15.75 42.84
N TRP A 2 -16.06 14.61 42.39
CA TRP A 2 -15.78 13.99 41.10
C TRP A 2 -16.97 14.21 40.17
N ALA A 3 -16.72 14.52 38.90
CA ALA A 3 -17.72 14.49 37.84
C ALA A 3 -17.15 13.73 36.64
N GLU A 4 -17.93 12.79 36.12
CA GLU A 4 -17.57 11.81 35.11
C GLU A 4 -18.46 12.02 33.86
N CYS A 5 -17.89 12.00 32.65
CA CYS A 5 -18.62 11.54 31.46
C CYS A 5 -17.75 11.16 30.25
N ARG A 6 -17.79 9.86 29.93
CA ARG A 6 -17.71 9.22 28.59
C ARG A 6 -16.42 9.24 27.76
N ARG A 7 -15.22 9.09 28.33
CA ARG A 7 -14.09 8.38 27.67
C ARG A 7 -13.14 7.63 28.63
N GLY A 8 -13.60 7.20 29.80
CA GLY A 8 -12.97 6.11 30.56
C GLY A 8 -11.46 6.23 30.85
N TRP A 9 -11.03 7.26 31.57
CA TRP A 9 -9.69 7.26 32.17
C TRP A 9 -9.75 7.76 33.61
N TRP A 10 -9.27 6.94 34.54
CA TRP A 10 -8.98 7.30 35.92
C TRP A 10 -7.44 7.19 36.13
N VAL A 11 -6.87 8.17 36.83
CA VAL A 11 -5.44 8.36 37.14
C VAL A 11 -5.09 7.64 38.46
N PRO A 12 -3.80 7.50 38.83
CA PRO A 12 -3.42 8.05 40.13
C PRO A 12 -2.14 8.88 40.10
N ALA A 13 -2.19 10.02 40.77
CA ALA A 13 -1.03 10.69 41.33
C ALA A 13 -0.57 9.91 42.57
N GLY A 14 0.70 9.52 42.65
CA GLY A 14 1.26 8.89 43.84
C GLY A 14 2.54 8.10 43.58
N SER A 15 3.56 8.37 44.38
CA SER A 15 4.93 7.86 44.29
C SER A 15 5.06 6.35 44.57
N GLY A 16 6.00 5.71 43.88
CA GLY A 16 6.43 4.34 44.17
C GLY A 16 7.28 3.78 43.02
N ALA A 17 8.55 3.54 43.28
CA ALA A 17 9.49 2.99 42.32
C ALA A 17 9.00 1.61 41.83
N GLY A 18 8.75 1.50 40.52
CA GLY A 18 8.46 0.25 39.83
C GLY A 18 8.77 0.45 38.35
N ARG A 19 9.72 -0.33 37.83
CA ARG A 19 10.19 -0.29 36.43
C ARG A 19 8.99 -0.28 35.48
N ALA A 20 8.72 0.87 34.85
CA ALA A 20 7.86 0.93 33.69
C ALA A 20 8.62 0.36 32.49
N VAL A 21 8.41 -0.91 32.20
CA VAL A 21 8.69 -1.44 30.87
C VAL A 21 7.62 -0.84 29.95
N LEU A 22 8.03 0.08 29.07
CA LEU A 22 7.22 0.54 27.94
C LEU A 22 7.02 -0.63 26.97
N LEU A 23 6.03 -1.49 27.24
CA LEU A 23 5.49 -2.40 26.25
C LEU A 23 4.41 -1.66 25.45
N GLY A 24 4.67 -1.49 24.15
CA GLY A 24 3.64 -1.29 23.15
C GLY A 24 2.88 0.02 23.27
N GLY A 25 3.57 1.14 22.99
CA GLY A 25 2.87 2.34 22.55
C GLY A 25 2.13 2.01 21.26
N CYS A 26 0.80 1.95 21.31
CA CYS A 26 -0.03 2.07 20.12
C CYS A 26 0.29 3.43 19.49
N GLY A 27 1.23 3.45 18.56
CA GLY A 27 1.45 4.62 17.72
C GLY A 27 0.12 4.95 17.07
N ALA A 28 -0.35 6.19 17.27
CA ALA A 28 -1.43 6.72 16.46
C ALA A 28 -1.15 6.37 14.99
N PRO A 29 -2.13 5.92 14.19
CA PRO A 29 -1.89 5.64 12.79
C PRO A 29 -1.32 6.91 12.18
N ALA A 30 -0.05 6.85 11.76
CA ALA A 30 0.56 7.98 11.09
C ALA A 30 -0.31 8.29 9.86
N PRO A 31 -0.52 9.57 9.51
CA PRO A 31 -1.35 9.92 8.37
C PRO A 31 -0.88 9.13 7.14
N ARG A 32 -1.85 8.58 6.39
CA ARG A 32 -1.61 7.74 5.20
C ARG A 32 -0.63 8.50 4.29
N GLY A 33 0.59 7.98 4.13
CA GLY A 33 1.64 8.60 3.32
C GLY A 33 2.90 9.07 4.08
N SER A 34 2.87 9.20 5.40
CA SER A 34 4.05 9.64 6.18
C SER A 34 5.24 8.67 6.13
N ALA A 35 4.98 7.35 6.00
CA ALA A 35 6.03 6.36 5.77
C ALA A 35 6.66 6.50 4.37
N PHE A 36 5.83 6.73 3.34
CA PHE A 36 6.29 6.96 1.97
C PHE A 36 7.16 8.23 1.87
N ALA A 37 6.79 9.28 2.59
CA ALA A 37 7.55 10.54 2.63
C ALA A 37 8.96 10.43 3.26
N ARG A 38 9.29 9.29 3.85
CA ARG A 38 10.63 9.03 4.40
C ARG A 38 11.55 8.30 3.41
N LEU A 39 11.03 7.87 2.25
CA LEU A 39 11.82 7.19 1.24
C LEU A 39 12.69 8.21 0.47
N PRO A 40 13.93 7.87 0.07
CA PRO A 40 14.76 8.75 -0.75
C PRO A 40 14.08 9.21 -2.05
N CYS A 41 13.35 8.31 -2.72
CA CYS A 41 12.61 8.61 -3.95
C CYS A 41 11.39 9.53 -3.76
N SER A 42 11.00 9.83 -2.51
CA SER A 42 9.85 10.67 -2.23
C SER A 42 10.06 12.11 -2.69
N ILE A 43 11.30 12.57 -2.81
CA ILE A 43 11.63 13.92 -3.30
C ILE A 43 11.12 14.15 -4.73
N ASP A 44 11.17 13.13 -5.57
CA ASP A 44 10.74 13.19 -6.97
C ASP A 44 9.25 12.80 -7.11
N LEU A 45 8.77 11.87 -6.27
CA LEU A 45 7.42 11.33 -6.39
C LEU A 45 6.35 12.17 -5.68
N ILE A 46 6.62 12.75 -4.51
CA ILE A 46 5.62 13.55 -3.78
C ILE A 46 5.10 14.73 -4.60
N PRO A 47 5.95 15.54 -5.27
CA PRO A 47 5.46 16.66 -6.07
C PRO A 47 4.53 16.19 -7.20
N ALA A 48 4.90 15.14 -7.92
CA ALA A 48 4.09 14.58 -9.00
C ALA A 48 2.74 14.05 -8.50
N LEU A 49 2.74 13.25 -7.43
CA LEU A 49 1.51 12.71 -6.84
C LEU A 49 0.62 13.81 -6.25
N THR A 50 1.20 14.82 -5.61
CA THR A 50 0.47 15.97 -5.06
C THR A 50 -0.20 16.77 -6.18
N ALA A 51 0.53 17.02 -7.28
CA ALA A 51 -0.01 17.72 -8.44
C ALA A 51 -1.12 16.91 -9.13
N ALA A 52 -0.99 15.58 -9.22
CA ALA A 52 -2.05 14.70 -9.73
C ALA A 52 -3.34 14.79 -8.90
N LEU A 53 -3.21 14.84 -7.57
CA LEU A 53 -4.35 15.00 -6.65
C LEU A 53 -4.99 16.39 -6.75
N ALA A 54 -4.18 17.43 -6.96
CA ALA A 54 -4.65 18.82 -7.10
C ALA A 54 -5.23 19.13 -8.49
N ALA A 55 -4.91 18.33 -9.51
CA ALA A 55 -5.34 18.55 -10.88
C ALA A 55 -6.87 18.48 -11.02
N THR A 56 -7.45 19.51 -11.64
CA THR A 56 -8.88 19.65 -11.89
C THR A 56 -9.31 19.08 -13.24
N SER A 57 -8.36 18.87 -14.16
CA SER A 57 -8.59 18.27 -15.48
C SER A 57 -7.96 16.88 -15.55
N TRP A 58 -8.56 15.99 -16.36
CA TRP A 58 -7.99 14.65 -16.56
C TRP A 58 -6.64 14.66 -17.31
N PRO A 59 -6.38 15.52 -18.32
CA PRO A 59 -5.08 15.52 -19.00
C PRO A 59 -3.94 16.01 -18.10
N ASP A 60 -4.20 17.01 -17.26
CA ASP A 60 -3.19 17.47 -16.29
C ASP A 60 -2.90 16.39 -15.26
N ARG A 61 -3.94 15.68 -14.78
CA ARG A 61 -3.77 14.56 -13.87
C ARG A 61 -2.96 13.44 -14.50
N GLU A 62 -3.26 13.08 -15.75
CA GLU A 62 -2.52 12.07 -16.50
C GLU A 62 -1.03 12.42 -16.59
N ARG A 63 -0.70 13.65 -17.01
CA ARG A 63 0.70 14.10 -17.11
C ARG A 63 1.48 13.92 -15.80
N HIS A 64 0.85 14.19 -14.67
CA HIS A 64 1.49 14.03 -13.37
C HIS A 64 1.62 12.55 -12.96
N LEU A 65 0.62 11.72 -13.28
CA LEU A 65 0.68 10.28 -13.02
C LEU A 65 1.70 9.56 -13.90
N THR A 66 1.75 9.86 -15.20
CA THR A 66 2.70 9.26 -16.12
C THR A 66 4.14 9.58 -15.72
N HIS A 67 4.43 10.83 -15.37
CA HIS A 67 5.73 11.21 -14.81
C HIS A 67 6.09 10.39 -13.55
N ALA A 68 5.12 10.22 -12.63
CA ALA A 68 5.35 9.39 -11.44
C ALA A 68 5.60 7.92 -11.80
N TYR A 69 4.88 7.38 -12.79
CA TYR A 69 5.06 5.99 -13.24
C TYR A 69 6.43 5.76 -13.89
N GLU A 70 6.88 6.65 -14.78
CA GLU A 70 8.21 6.55 -15.39
C GLU A 70 9.31 6.66 -14.34
N THR A 71 9.14 7.52 -13.33
CA THR A 71 10.06 7.65 -12.20
C THR A 71 10.16 6.32 -11.43
N ILE A 72 9.02 5.70 -11.10
CA ILE A 72 8.97 4.40 -10.43
C ILE A 72 9.59 3.30 -11.30
N ALA A 73 9.33 3.30 -12.61
CA ALA A 73 9.89 2.33 -13.54
C ALA A 73 11.43 2.41 -13.63
N ASN A 74 11.99 3.62 -13.61
CA ASN A 74 13.43 3.82 -13.54
C ASN A 74 14.01 3.33 -12.19
N LEU A 75 13.32 3.59 -11.08
CA LEU A 75 13.72 3.09 -9.76
C LEU A 75 13.68 1.55 -9.69
N HIS A 76 12.69 0.91 -10.33
CA HIS A 76 12.63 -0.54 -10.47
C HIS A 76 13.89 -1.09 -11.14
N SER A 77 14.29 -0.51 -12.27
CA SER A 77 15.51 -0.92 -12.97
C SER A 77 16.77 -0.72 -12.12
N GLN A 78 16.84 0.36 -11.34
CA GLN A 78 17.95 0.62 -10.41
C GLN A 78 17.99 -0.35 -9.23
N ALA A 79 16.86 -0.94 -8.84
CA ALA A 79 16.81 -1.93 -7.76
C ALA A 79 17.49 -3.25 -8.15
N GLY A 80 17.74 -3.50 -9.44
CA GLY A 80 18.49 -4.65 -9.93
C GLY A 80 17.81 -6.01 -9.68
N LEU A 81 16.49 -6.01 -9.47
CA LEU A 81 15.71 -7.23 -9.20
C LEU A 81 15.39 -8.01 -10.48
N THR A 82 15.40 -7.35 -11.63
CA THR A 82 15.13 -7.93 -12.95
C THR A 82 16.14 -7.38 -13.96
N GLU A 83 16.21 -7.97 -15.15
CA GLU A 83 16.75 -7.25 -16.31
C GLU A 83 15.98 -5.93 -16.53
N PRO A 84 16.63 -4.86 -17.06
CA PRO A 84 15.98 -3.58 -17.27
C PRO A 84 14.73 -3.72 -18.16
N VAL A 85 13.60 -3.23 -17.67
CA VAL A 85 12.34 -3.14 -18.43
C VAL A 85 12.20 -1.72 -18.94
N ASP A 86 11.78 -1.55 -20.19
CA ASP A 86 11.63 -0.22 -20.79
C ASP A 86 10.57 0.62 -20.03
N PRO A 87 10.97 1.79 -19.49
CA PRO A 87 10.17 2.57 -18.54
C PRO A 87 9.11 3.46 -19.21
N THR A 88 9.06 3.50 -20.54
CA THR A 88 8.22 4.46 -21.27
C THR A 88 6.74 4.15 -21.20
N ILE A 89 5.94 5.21 -21.02
CA ILE A 89 4.47 5.16 -21.12
C ILE A 89 3.99 4.91 -22.54
N ARG A 90 2.79 4.34 -22.66
CA ARG A 90 2.17 3.97 -23.93
C ARG A 90 0.64 4.04 -23.87
N PRO A 91 -0.04 4.09 -25.03
CA PRO A 91 -1.50 4.11 -25.07
C PRO A 91 -2.14 2.88 -24.41
N PHE A 92 -3.22 3.09 -23.68
CA PHE A 92 -4.02 2.01 -23.12
C PHE A 92 -5.06 1.52 -24.12
N HIS A 93 -4.68 0.52 -24.94
CA HIS A 93 -5.51 0.03 -26.03
C HIS A 93 -6.02 1.19 -26.91
N ASP A 94 -7.31 1.20 -27.25
CA ASP A 94 -7.93 2.25 -28.06
C ASP A 94 -8.40 3.48 -27.22
N ARG A 95 -8.03 3.55 -25.94
CA ARG A 95 -8.42 4.67 -25.06
C ARG A 95 -7.42 5.83 -25.19
N PRO A 96 -7.88 7.08 -24.99
CA PRO A 96 -7.02 8.26 -25.05
C PRO A 96 -6.23 8.44 -23.74
N PHE A 97 -5.78 7.35 -23.12
CA PHE A 97 -5.04 7.37 -21.86
C PHE A 97 -3.66 6.73 -22.01
N GLN A 98 -2.70 7.24 -21.26
CA GLN A 98 -1.35 6.70 -21.19
C GLN A 98 -1.16 5.86 -19.93
N VAL A 99 -0.51 4.70 -20.08
CA VAL A 99 -0.20 3.78 -19.00
C VAL A 99 1.25 3.33 -19.10
N LEU A 100 1.81 2.90 -17.96
CA LEU A 100 3.13 2.27 -17.93
C LEU A 100 3.12 0.88 -18.59
N ASP A 101 1.95 0.25 -18.68
CA ASP A 101 1.80 -1.17 -19.02
C ASP A 101 2.58 -2.06 -18.03
N ALA A 102 2.18 -1.94 -16.75
CA ALA A 102 2.91 -2.48 -15.60
C ALA A 102 2.98 -4.03 -15.57
N ASP A 103 2.19 -4.72 -16.39
CA ASP A 103 2.21 -6.19 -16.50
C ASP A 103 3.59 -6.70 -16.96
N ARG A 104 4.31 -5.90 -17.75
CA ARG A 104 5.69 -6.18 -18.17
C ARG A 104 6.64 -6.27 -16.97
N PHE A 105 6.48 -5.36 -16.00
CA PHE A 105 7.27 -5.34 -14.77
C PHE A 105 6.87 -6.47 -13.83
N ALA A 106 5.57 -6.72 -13.68
CA ALA A 106 5.05 -7.82 -12.86
C ALA A 106 5.53 -9.19 -13.38
N THR A 107 5.50 -9.38 -14.70
CA THR A 107 6.03 -10.59 -15.36
C THR A 107 7.53 -10.74 -15.11
N ALA A 108 8.30 -9.67 -15.30
CA ALA A 108 9.75 -9.69 -15.06
C ALA A 108 10.09 -10.07 -13.60
N LEU A 109 9.38 -9.48 -12.62
CA LEU A 109 9.54 -9.81 -11.20
C LEU A 109 9.11 -11.24 -10.88
N THR A 110 7.99 -11.70 -11.44
CA THR A 110 7.50 -13.07 -11.18
C THR A 110 8.47 -14.12 -11.73
N ASN A 111 9.18 -13.81 -12.81
CA ASN A 111 10.18 -14.71 -13.40
C ASN A 111 11.46 -14.84 -12.54
N THR A 112 11.73 -13.91 -11.63
CA THR A 112 12.90 -13.98 -10.73
C THR A 112 12.61 -14.80 -9.46
N ILE A 113 11.35 -15.17 -9.23
CA ILE A 113 10.95 -16.06 -8.16
C ILE A 113 11.27 -17.50 -8.58
N HIS A 114 12.33 -18.07 -8.01
CA HIS A 114 12.74 -19.46 -8.24
C HIS A 114 12.26 -20.44 -7.16
N ASP A 115 11.82 -19.94 -6.01
CA ASP A 115 11.28 -20.77 -4.94
C ASP A 115 9.98 -21.45 -5.38
N HIS A 116 9.98 -22.79 -5.39
CA HIS A 116 8.84 -23.56 -5.87
C HIS A 116 7.60 -23.37 -5.00
N GLU A 117 7.75 -23.28 -3.67
CA GLU A 117 6.60 -23.08 -2.78
C GLU A 117 5.94 -21.74 -3.08
N LEU A 118 6.73 -20.67 -3.25
CA LEU A 118 6.22 -19.34 -3.60
C LEU A 118 5.55 -19.33 -4.98
N ARG A 119 6.12 -20.00 -5.98
CA ARG A 119 5.53 -20.08 -7.33
C ARG A 119 4.19 -20.80 -7.37
N THR A 120 3.95 -21.72 -6.43
CA THR A 120 2.68 -22.44 -6.34
C THR A 120 1.59 -21.70 -5.57
N ARG A 121 1.92 -20.55 -4.97
CA ARG A 121 0.91 -19.74 -4.26
C ARG A 121 0.01 -18.99 -5.25
N PRO A 122 -1.27 -18.79 -4.91
CA PRO A 122 -2.14 -17.93 -5.69
C PRO A 122 -1.59 -16.51 -5.77
N LEU A 123 -1.79 -15.84 -6.91
CA LEU A 123 -1.47 -14.40 -7.07
C LEU A 123 -2.44 -13.49 -6.29
N THR A 124 -3.53 -14.06 -5.78
CA THR A 124 -4.45 -13.35 -4.90
C THR A 124 -3.86 -13.21 -3.51
N GLY A 125 -3.78 -11.99 -2.99
CA GLY A 125 -3.20 -11.65 -1.68
C GLY A 125 -4.24 -11.26 -0.63
N ALA A 126 -5.40 -10.80 -1.06
CA ALA A 126 -6.39 -10.17 -0.21
C ALA A 126 -7.81 -10.60 -0.56
N LEU A 127 -8.68 -10.65 0.45
CA LEU A 127 -10.05 -11.17 0.34
C LEU A 127 -10.91 -10.39 -0.67
N ASP A 128 -10.69 -9.08 -0.77
CA ASP A 128 -11.40 -8.17 -1.68
C ASP A 128 -11.10 -8.43 -3.15
N GLN A 129 -10.06 -9.22 -3.47
CA GLN A 129 -9.77 -9.61 -4.85
C GLN A 129 -10.71 -10.71 -5.39
N PHE A 130 -11.45 -11.40 -4.51
CA PHE A 130 -12.34 -12.49 -4.92
C PHE A 130 -13.68 -12.54 -4.13
N VAL A 131 -13.88 -11.63 -3.18
CA VAL A 131 -15.16 -11.45 -2.48
C VAL A 131 -15.65 -10.02 -2.70
N ASP A 132 -16.71 -9.89 -3.48
CA ASP A 132 -17.42 -8.62 -3.70
C ASP A 132 -18.57 -8.47 -2.69
N SER A 133 -18.23 -8.42 -1.40
CA SER A 133 -19.20 -8.20 -0.32
C SER A 133 -18.63 -7.23 0.71
N THR A 134 -19.15 -6.01 0.70
CA THR A 134 -18.74 -4.97 1.64
C THR A 134 -18.98 -5.38 3.09
N ASP A 135 -20.07 -6.09 3.39
CA ASP A 135 -20.36 -6.59 4.74
C ASP A 135 -19.30 -7.58 5.22
N ALA A 136 -18.92 -8.53 4.36
CA ALA A 136 -17.88 -9.51 4.66
C ALA A 136 -16.50 -8.87 4.81
N LEU A 137 -16.17 -7.87 3.99
CA LEU A 137 -14.90 -7.12 4.05
C LEU A 137 -14.85 -6.18 5.28
N GLY A 138 -15.99 -5.66 5.71
CA GLY A 138 -16.12 -4.82 6.90
C GLY A 138 -16.06 -5.62 8.21
N ASN A 139 -16.36 -6.91 8.18
CA ASN A 139 -16.37 -7.78 9.35
C ASN A 139 -15.15 -8.72 9.36
N ARG A 140 -14.17 -8.43 10.21
CA ARG A 140 -12.95 -9.25 10.35
C ARG A 140 -13.19 -10.72 10.62
N ALA A 141 -14.23 -11.08 11.38
CA ALA A 141 -14.52 -12.48 11.70
C ALA A 141 -15.04 -13.22 10.46
N GLN A 142 -15.96 -12.59 9.71
CA GLN A 142 -16.46 -13.12 8.45
C GLN A 142 -15.35 -13.20 7.40
N GLY A 143 -14.51 -12.16 7.31
CA GLY A 143 -13.38 -12.15 6.38
C GLY A 143 -12.41 -13.30 6.63
N ARG A 144 -12.01 -13.53 7.89
CA ARG A 144 -11.15 -14.67 8.25
C ARG A 144 -11.80 -16.02 7.95
N ALA A 145 -13.10 -16.15 8.22
CA ALA A 145 -13.84 -17.37 7.94
C ALA A 145 -13.89 -17.67 6.43
N LEU A 146 -14.11 -16.65 5.59
CA LEU A 146 -14.11 -16.78 4.13
C LEU A 146 -12.73 -17.15 3.58
N THR A 147 -11.67 -16.47 4.04
CA THR A 147 -10.28 -16.81 3.67
C THR A 147 -9.97 -18.27 4.01
N ALA A 148 -10.33 -18.72 5.22
CA ALA A 148 -10.11 -20.10 5.65
C ALA A 148 -10.93 -21.12 4.84
N ALA A 149 -12.20 -20.83 4.56
CA ALA A 149 -13.11 -21.71 3.82
C ALA A 149 -12.66 -21.93 2.37
N LEU A 150 -12.05 -20.92 1.75
CA LEU A 150 -11.53 -20.99 0.39
C LEU A 150 -10.17 -21.68 0.30
N GLY A 151 -9.67 -22.24 1.41
CA GLY A 151 -8.37 -22.92 1.46
C GLY A 151 -7.20 -21.96 1.25
N TYR A 152 -7.44 -20.64 1.33
CA TYR A 152 -6.40 -19.65 1.18
C TYR A 152 -5.51 -19.67 2.42
N ARG A 153 -4.32 -20.25 2.25
CA ARG A 153 -3.25 -20.18 3.24
C ARG A 153 -2.23 -19.17 2.73
N PRO A 154 -2.07 -18.01 3.39
CA PRO A 154 -0.96 -17.12 3.09
C PRO A 154 0.39 -17.81 3.33
#